data_AF-A0A5C2H719-F1
#
_entry.id   AF-A0A5C2H719-F1
#
_cell.length_a   1.000
_cell.length_b   1.000
_cell.length_c   1.000
_cell.angle_alpha   90.00
_cell.angle_beta   90.00
_cell.angle_gamma   90.00
#
_symmetry.space_group_name_H-M   'P 1'
#
loop_
_entity.id
_entity.type
_entity.pdbx_description
1 polymer ?
#
loop_
_entity_poly.entity_id
_entity_poly.type
_entity_poly.pdbx_seq_one_letter_code
_entity_poly.pdbx_strand_id
1 'polypeptide(L)'
;MTTYGVTDIQNKPSLIKAMDIAEIIDRRKHITLGYFISSKYEEQIRPLIEKIDREEKLAKLKKLKQHQDLEFAELGVDDGIK
;
A
#
# COMPACT_ATOMS: atom_id res chain seq x y z
N MET A 1 -14.93 -10.59 -12.57
CA MET A 1 -13.51 -10.34 -12.23
C MET A 1 -12.77 -11.65 -12.41
N THR A 2 -11.65 -11.66 -13.14
CA THR A 2 -10.97 -12.90 -13.53
C THR A 2 -9.99 -13.31 -12.44
N THR A 3 -10.03 -14.57 -12.00
CA THR A 3 -9.16 -15.08 -10.93
C THR A 3 -8.07 -15.98 -11.50
N TYR A 4 -6.81 -15.73 -11.14
CA TYR A 4 -5.68 -16.55 -11.56
C TYR A 4 -4.92 -17.11 -10.35
N GLY A 5 -4.55 -18.39 -10.45
CA GLY A 5 -3.66 -18.99 -9.46
C GLY A 5 -2.22 -18.52 -9.67
N VAL A 6 -1.48 -18.22 -8.60
CA VAL A 6 -0.04 -17.90 -8.70
C VAL A 6 0.73 -18.98 -9.44
N THR A 7 0.42 -20.25 -9.19
CA THR A 7 1.08 -21.37 -9.88
C THR A 7 0.80 -21.39 -11.38
N ASP A 8 -0.39 -20.98 -11.82
CA ASP A 8 -0.72 -20.91 -13.26
C ASP A 8 0.12 -19.83 -13.95
N ILE A 9 0.30 -18.69 -13.29
CA ILE A 9 1.12 -17.58 -13.78
C ILE A 9 2.60 -17.98 -13.86
N GLN A 10 3.10 -18.71 -12.85
CA GLN A 10 4.46 -19.24 -12.84
C GLN A 10 4.69 -20.24 -13.99
N ASN A 11 3.74 -21.16 -14.21
CA ASN A 11 3.84 -22.16 -15.26
C ASN A 11 3.69 -21.56 -16.67
N LYS A 12 2.90 -20.50 -16.81
CA LYS A 12 2.69 -19.82 -18.10
C LYS A 12 2.71 -18.29 -17.93
N PRO A 13 3.92 -17.68 -17.87
CA PRO A 13 4.07 -16.23 -17.69
C PRO A 13 3.42 -15.39 -18.80
N SER A 14 3.20 -15.97 -19.99
CA SER A 14 2.51 -15.30 -21.10
C SER A 14 1.07 -14.91 -20.76
N LEU A 15 0.45 -15.54 -19.74
CA LEU A 15 -0.87 -15.15 -19.25
C LEU A 15 -0.90 -13.68 -18.80
N ILE A 16 0.19 -13.16 -18.22
CA ILE A 16 0.27 -11.76 -17.74
C ILE A 16 -0.02 -10.77 -18.88
N LYS A 17 0.43 -11.08 -20.11
CA LYS A 17 0.22 -10.20 -21.28
C LYS A 17 -1.25 -10.12 -21.73
N ALA A 18 -2.04 -11.16 -21.43
CA ALA A 18 -3.45 -11.23 -21.79
C ALA A 18 -4.37 -10.75 -20.65
N MET A 19 -3.84 -10.59 -19.44
CA MET A 19 -4.59 -10.12 -18.29
C MET A 19 -4.76 -8.61 -18.33
N ASP A 20 -5.99 -8.15 -18.09
CA ASP A 20 -6.30 -6.73 -17.94
C ASP A 20 -6.39 -6.34 -16.46
N ILE A 21 -7.32 -6.97 -15.74
CA ILE A 21 -7.50 -6.86 -14.29
C ILE A 21 -7.79 -8.26 -13.78
N ALA A 22 -7.00 -8.71 -12.81
CA ALA A 22 -7.07 -10.07 -12.30
C ALA A 22 -6.89 -10.11 -10.78
N GLU A 23 -7.66 -10.96 -10.11
CA GLU A 23 -7.39 -11.32 -8.73
C GLU A 23 -6.41 -12.49 -8.70
N ILE A 24 -5.35 -12.33 -7.92
CA ILE A 24 -4.29 -13.33 -7.78
C ILE A 24 -4.52 -14.10 -6.48
N ILE A 25 -4.76 -15.40 -6.62
CA ILE A 25 -5.03 -16.29 -5.49
C ILE A 25 -3.94 -17.36 -5.35
N ASP A 26 -3.63 -17.72 -4.11
CA ASP A 26 -2.95 -18.97 -3.82
C ASP A 26 -4.02 -20.06 -3.63
N ARG A 27 -4.19 -20.91 -4.64
CA ARG A 27 -5.17 -22.00 -4.61
C ARG A 27 -4.86 -23.07 -3.55
N ARG A 28 -3.60 -23.20 -3.11
CA ARG A 28 -3.21 -24.20 -2.10
C ARG A 28 -3.59 -23.75 -0.70
N LYS A 29 -3.40 -22.46 -0.43
CA LYS A 29 -3.71 -21.85 0.87
C LYS A 29 -5.12 -21.27 0.95
N HIS A 30 -5.86 -21.23 -0.17
CA HIS A 30 -7.16 -20.58 -0.30
C HIS A 30 -7.14 -19.11 0.16
N ILE A 31 -6.03 -18.40 -0.11
CA ILE A 31 -5.86 -16.99 0.24
C ILE A 31 -5.77 -16.13 -1.02
N THR A 32 -6.38 -14.95 -0.97
CA THR A 32 -6.15 -13.90 -1.96
C THR A 32 -4.84 -13.20 -1.63
N LEU A 33 -3.92 -13.15 -2.59
CA LEU A 33 -2.63 -12.48 -2.44
C LEU A 33 -2.70 -11.01 -2.84
N GLY A 34 -3.56 -10.68 -3.79
CA GLY A 34 -3.77 -9.31 -4.23
C GLY A 34 -4.38 -9.23 -5.63
N TYR A 35 -4.26 -8.06 -6.24
CA TYR A 35 -4.79 -7.77 -7.57
C TYR A 35 -3.66 -7.39 -8.52
N PHE A 36 -3.76 -7.91 -9.73
CA PHE A 36 -2.92 -7.51 -10.86
C PHE A 36 -3.71 -6.57 -11.75
N ILE A 37 -3.07 -5.47 -12.16
CA ILE A 37 -3.61 -4.54 -13.14
C ILE A 37 -2.55 -4.33 -14.23
N SER A 38 -2.97 -4.45 -15.48
CA SER A 38 -2.11 -4.28 -16.65
C SER A 38 -1.56 -2.85 -16.73
N SER A 39 -0.32 -2.73 -17.21
CA SER A 39 0.37 -1.45 -17.41
C SER A 39 -0.34 -0.51 -18.37
N LYS A 40 -1.26 -1.02 -19.19
CA LYS A 40 -2.11 -0.17 -20.06
C LYS A 40 -2.93 0.86 -19.29
N TYR A 41 -3.18 0.62 -18.00
CA TYR A 41 -3.91 1.55 -17.12
C TYR A 41 -2.98 2.38 -16.23
N GLU A 42 -1.66 2.26 -16.38
CA GLU A 42 -0.69 2.90 -15.51
C GLU A 42 -0.85 4.42 -15.46
N GLU A 43 -1.06 5.07 -16.61
CA GLU A 43 -1.28 6.53 -16.67
C GLU A 43 -2.52 6.98 -15.89
N GLN A 44 -3.57 6.16 -15.85
CA GLN A 44 -4.81 6.47 -15.15
C GLN A 44 -4.69 6.22 -13.65
N ILE A 45 -3.93 5.20 -13.26
CA ILE A 45 -3.85 4.72 -11.88
C ILE A 45 -2.73 5.40 -11.09
N ARG A 46 -1.62 5.75 -11.74
CA ARG A 46 -0.46 6.42 -11.13
C ARG A 46 -0.81 7.66 -10.29
N PRO A 47 -1.59 8.64 -10.78
CA PRO A 47 -1.93 9.81 -9.96
C PRO A 47 -2.76 9.43 -8.72
N LEU A 48 -3.54 8.34 -8.79
CA LEU A 48 -4.27 7.81 -7.65
C LEU A 48 -3.33 7.18 -6.62
N ILE A 49 -2.37 6.37 -7.08
CA ILE A 49 -1.34 5.75 -6.22
C ILE A 49 -0.51 6.82 -5.51
N GLU A 50 -0.04 7.83 -6.25
CA GLU A 50 0.77 8.92 -5.68
C GLU A 50 0.01 9.71 -4.60
N LYS A 51 -1.31 9.91 -4.80
CA LYS A 51 -2.17 10.55 -3.81
C LYS A 51 -2.27 9.71 -2.54
N ILE A 52 -2.51 8.39 -2.66
CA ILE A 52 -2.59 7.46 -1.53
C ILE A 52 -1.27 7.46 -0.74
N ASP A 53 -0.13 7.35 -1.43
CA ASP A 53 1.19 7.36 -0.80
C ASP A 53 1.47 8.67 -0.05
N ARG A 54 1.06 9.81 -0.62
CA ARG A 54 1.20 11.11 0.04
C ARG A 54 0.34 11.20 1.30
N GLU A 55 -0.90 10.72 1.24
CA GLU A 55 -1.81 10.71 2.39
C GLU A 55 -1.30 9.79 3.50
N GLU A 56 -0.77 8.61 3.17
CA GLU A 56 -0.14 7.73 4.15
C GLU A 56 1.08 8.35 4.83
N LYS A 57 1.96 9.00 4.05
CA LYS A 57 3.14 9.70 4.59
C LYS A 57 2.71 10.84 5.52
N LEU A 58 1.70 11.63 5.13
CA LEU A 58 1.15 12.69 5.98
C LEU A 58 0.53 12.13 7.27
N ALA A 59 -0.18 11.00 7.19
CA ALA A 59 -0.75 10.35 8.37
C ALA A 59 0.35 9.86 9.33
N LYS A 60 1.44 9.25 8.80
CA LYS A 60 2.60 8.85 9.60
C LYS A 60 3.29 10.05 10.26
N LEU A 61 3.49 11.13 9.52
CA LEU A 61 4.08 12.37 10.07
C LEU A 61 3.21 13.00 11.15
N LYS A 62 1.87 13.02 10.97
CA LYS A 62 0.94 13.48 12.01
C LYS A 62 1.03 12.65 13.27
N LYS A 63 1.12 11.32 13.17
CA LYS A 63 1.32 10.44 14.34
C LYS A 63 2.65 10.73 15.04
N LEU A 64 3.74 10.86 14.31
CA LEU A 64 5.06 11.17 14.88
C LEU A 64 5.08 12.53 15.58
N LYS A 65 4.46 13.55 14.96
CA LYS A 65 4.30 14.86 15.57
C LYS A 65 3.47 14.79 16.85
N GLN A 66 2.37 14.05 16.85
CA GLN A 66 1.56 13.84 18.06
C GLN A 66 2.37 13.16 19.18
N HIS A 67 3.21 12.19 18.86
CA HIS A 67 4.11 11.57 19.84
C HIS A 67 5.17 12.54 20.37
N GLN A 68 5.78 13.38 19.52
CA GLN A 68 6.69 14.44 19.99
C GLN A 68 5.97 15.48 20.86
N ASP A 69 4.79 15.93 20.45
CA ASP A 69 4.01 16.92 21.21
C ASP A 69 3.53 16.32 22.56
N LEU A 70 3.24 15.01 22.62
CA LEU A 70 2.95 14.27 23.86
C LEU A 70 4.18 14.16 24.76
N GLU A 71 5.36 13.81 24.23
CA GLU A 71 6.61 13.79 24.98
C GLU A 71 6.96 15.20 25.51
N PHE A 72 6.72 16.25 24.73
CA PHE A 72 6.92 17.64 25.14
C PHE A 72 5.90 18.10 26.18
N ALA A 73 4.67 17.57 26.15
CA ALA A 73 3.65 17.83 27.17
C ALA A 73 3.90 17.05 28.47
N GLU A 74 4.50 15.85 28.39
CA GLU A 74 4.89 15.02 29.54
C GLU A 74 6.19 15.51 30.19
N LEU A 75 7.14 16.04 29.41
CA LEU A 75 8.25 16.88 29.87
C LEU A 75 7.70 18.27 30.22
N GLY A 76 6.90 18.32 31.28
CA GLY A 76 6.43 19.58 31.87
C GLY A 76 7.57 20.59 31.93
N VAL A 77 7.29 21.75 31.35
CA VAL A 77 8.10 22.96 31.33
C VAL A 77 8.60 23.29 32.74
N ASP A 78 9.77 22.78 33.11
CA ASP A 78 10.61 23.35 34.16
C ASP A 78 11.68 24.19 33.44
N ASP A 79 11.21 25.22 32.73
CA ASP A 79 12.06 26.31 32.25
C ASP A 79 12.65 26.95 33.51
N GLY A 80 13.88 26.56 33.87
CA GLY A 80 14.62 26.97 35.06
C GLY A 80 14.97 28.46 35.12
N ILE A 81 13.99 29.33 34.91
CA ILE A 81 14.05 30.77 35.18
C ILE A 81 13.63 30.94 36.64
N LYS A 82 14.61 30.97 37.53
CA LYS A 82 14.51 31.59 38.85
C LYS A 82 14.90 33.06 38.77
#